data_AF-A0A8B9NHC9-F1
#
_entry.id   AF-A0A8B9NHC9-F1
#
_cell.length_a   1.000
_cell.length_b   1.000
_cell.length_c   1.000
_cell.angle_alpha   90.00
_cell.angle_beta   90.00
_cell.angle_gamma   90.00
#
_symmetry.space_group_name_H-M   'P 1'
#
loop_
_entity.id
_entity.type
_entity.pdbx_description
1 polymer ?
#
loop_
_entity_poly.entity_id
_entity_poly.type
_entity_poly.pdbx_seq_one_letter_code
_entity_poly.pdbx_strand_id
1 'polypeptide(L)'
;MPGSPTDTCVLHPDACPPLDPPPPPLTPPPPPPPCPPPPQLTPTPLSSSPQSHPGTEVTVLDLFDRGASLRPLWVQVEGFRRALAPIMANAADGVHLLGYSQGGLICRALLATMPDHNVHSFISLAAPQMGQYGDTDYLKWLFPRHMKSNLYRLCYTPLGQGVSICNYWNDWKRNLLRIQSLVLIGGPDDGVITPWQSSLFGFYDANETVQEMRAQAVYLQDTFGLKTLEARGDLGGCAVPGVGHTAWHSNRSVYEHCIRPWLT
;
A
#
# COMPACT_ATOMS: atom_id res chain seq x y z
N MET A 1 -34.42 -2.69 -29.28
CA MET A 1 -35.27 -3.80 -28.79
C MET A 1 -35.12 -4.95 -29.76
N PRO A 2 -35.14 -6.20 -29.30
CA PRO A 2 -34.12 -7.01 -28.63
C PRO A 2 -33.44 -7.94 -29.68
N GLY A 3 -32.33 -8.63 -29.45
CA GLY A 3 -32.12 -9.69 -28.48
C GLY A 3 -31.38 -10.85 -29.16
N SER A 4 -30.33 -11.33 -28.50
CA SER A 4 -29.50 -12.51 -28.82
C SER A 4 -30.34 -13.78 -29.09
N PRO A 5 -29.81 -14.83 -29.74
CA PRO A 5 -29.17 -15.86 -28.91
C PRO A 5 -27.93 -16.52 -29.52
N THR A 6 -27.00 -16.78 -28.62
CA THR A 6 -25.92 -17.78 -28.69
C THR A 6 -26.43 -19.15 -29.07
N ASP A 7 -25.68 -19.89 -29.90
CA ASP A 7 -25.58 -21.34 -29.78
C ASP A 7 -24.24 -21.88 -30.29
N THR A 8 -23.77 -22.90 -29.60
CA THR A 8 -22.49 -23.60 -29.77
C THR A 8 -22.69 -24.80 -30.69
N CYS A 9 -21.78 -25.09 -31.64
CA CYS A 9 -21.70 -26.41 -32.27
C CYS A 9 -20.26 -26.85 -32.59
N VAL A 10 -20.05 -28.15 -32.42
CA VAL A 10 -18.81 -28.93 -32.52
C VAL A 10 -18.67 -29.55 -33.93
N LEU A 11 -17.45 -29.41 -34.50
CA LEU A 11 -16.67 -30.16 -35.52
C LEU A 11 -17.33 -31.21 -36.45
N HIS A 12 -16.99 -31.23 -37.76
CA HIS A 12 -15.87 -32.01 -38.39
C HIS A 12 -15.81 -31.85 -39.96
N PRO A 13 -14.86 -32.46 -40.72
CA PRO A 13 -13.67 -31.85 -41.35
C PRO A 13 -13.68 -31.74 -42.89
N ASP A 14 -12.81 -30.90 -43.48
CA ASP A 14 -11.74 -31.32 -44.41
C ASP A 14 -11.00 -30.12 -45.04
N ALA A 15 -9.68 -30.30 -45.22
CA ALA A 15 -8.72 -29.50 -45.99
C ALA A 15 -8.09 -28.23 -45.38
N CYS A 16 -7.00 -28.39 -44.62
CA CYS A 16 -5.89 -27.42 -44.51
C CYS A 16 -4.53 -28.14 -44.67
N PRO A 17 -3.54 -27.55 -45.36
CA PRO A 17 -2.21 -28.15 -45.56
C PRO A 17 -1.38 -28.19 -44.26
N PRO A 18 -0.35 -29.05 -44.17
CA PRO A 18 0.36 -29.31 -42.91
C PRO A 18 1.14 -28.09 -42.42
N LEU A 19 0.90 -27.70 -41.18
CA LEU A 19 1.73 -26.78 -40.41
C LEU A 19 2.96 -27.51 -39.88
N ASP A 20 4.11 -26.84 -39.89
CA ASP A 20 5.34 -27.33 -39.24
C ASP A 20 5.09 -27.69 -37.77
N PRO A 21 5.78 -28.72 -37.23
CA PRO A 21 5.61 -29.11 -35.85
C PRO A 21 6.03 -27.96 -34.91
N PRO A 22 5.28 -27.70 -33.83
CA PRO A 22 5.66 -26.69 -32.86
C PRO A 22 6.99 -27.05 -32.18
N PRO A 23 7.82 -26.05 -31.82
CA PRO A 23 9.04 -26.30 -31.07
C PRO A 23 8.72 -26.98 -29.72
N PRO A 24 9.64 -27.80 -29.18
CA PRO A 24 9.42 -28.48 -27.91
C PRO A 24 9.16 -27.45 -26.80
N PRO A 25 8.30 -27.78 -25.82
CA PRO A 25 8.01 -26.89 -24.71
C PRO A 25 9.31 -26.56 -23.97
N LEU A 26 9.56 -25.26 -23.76
CA LEU A 26 10.65 -24.78 -22.92
C LEU A 26 10.45 -25.38 -21.52
N THR A 27 11.51 -26.00 -20.99
CA THR A 27 11.50 -26.52 -19.63
C THR A 27 11.19 -25.38 -18.65
N PRO A 28 10.25 -25.59 -17.69
CA PRO A 28 10.00 -24.57 -16.69
C PRO A 28 11.28 -24.31 -15.89
N PRO A 29 11.56 -23.05 -15.50
CA PRO A 29 12.69 -22.76 -14.65
C PRO A 29 12.57 -23.54 -13.33
N PRO A 30 13.71 -23.93 -12.71
CA PRO A 30 13.67 -24.62 -11.43
C PRO A 30 12.93 -23.77 -10.39
N PRO A 31 12.24 -24.41 -9.42
CA PRO A 31 11.56 -23.69 -8.36
C PRO A 31 12.56 -22.81 -7.59
N PRO A 32 12.14 -21.62 -7.14
CA PRO A 32 12.99 -20.77 -6.32
C PRO A 32 13.42 -21.53 -5.05
N PRO A 33 14.60 -21.22 -4.50
CA PRO A 33 15.06 -21.84 -3.27
C PRO A 33 14.04 -21.59 -2.13
N PRO A 34 13.90 -22.53 -1.18
CA PRO A 34 13.01 -22.35 -0.05
C PRO A 34 13.38 -21.07 0.70
N CYS A 35 12.36 -20.25 1.01
CA CYS A 35 12.57 -19.03 1.78
C CYS A 35 13.22 -19.36 3.14
N PRO A 36 14.16 -18.52 3.61
CA PRO A 36 14.68 -18.67 4.95
C PRO A 36 13.53 -18.58 5.98
N PRO A 37 13.65 -19.28 7.12
CA PRO A 37 12.65 -19.22 8.18
C PRO A 37 12.40 -17.77 8.61
N PRO A 38 11.17 -17.41 9.01
CA PRO A 38 10.89 -16.08 9.51
C PRO A 38 11.82 -15.76 10.69
N PRO A 39 12.35 -14.53 10.78
CA PRO A 39 13.12 -14.11 11.95
C PRO A 39 12.26 -14.28 13.19
N GLN A 40 12.86 -14.84 14.25
CA GLN A 40 12.20 -14.90 15.55
C GLN A 40 11.99 -13.46 16.04
N LEU A 41 10.74 -13.02 16.10
CA LEU A 41 10.37 -11.75 16.69
C LEU A 41 10.57 -11.89 18.19
N THR A 42 11.71 -11.45 18.72
CA THR A 42 11.83 -11.24 20.16
C THR A 42 11.10 -9.96 20.50
N PRO A 43 10.01 -9.99 21.30
CA PRO A 43 9.43 -8.77 21.82
C PRO A 43 10.50 -8.09 22.65
N THR A 44 11.04 -7.00 22.12
CA THR A 44 11.97 -6.16 22.88
C THR A 44 11.09 -5.27 23.74
N PRO A 45 11.12 -5.39 25.08
CA PRO A 45 10.36 -4.48 25.92
C PRO A 45 10.94 -3.08 25.70
N LEU A 46 10.17 -2.19 25.08
CA LEU A 46 10.54 -0.79 24.99
C LEU A 46 10.63 -0.26 26.42
N SER A 47 11.78 0.28 26.82
CA SER A 47 11.92 1.00 28.09
C SER A 47 11.19 2.36 28.11
N SER A 48 10.28 2.59 27.17
CA SER A 48 9.39 3.75 27.17
C SER A 48 8.15 3.43 26.33
N SER A 49 7.17 2.77 26.96
CA SER A 49 5.78 3.02 26.57
C SER A 49 5.60 4.56 26.56
N PRO A 50 5.00 5.16 25.52
CA PRO A 50 4.81 6.60 25.52
C PRO A 50 4.06 6.96 26.81
N GLN A 51 4.60 7.90 27.60
CA GLN A 51 4.02 8.30 28.90
C GLN A 51 2.51 8.60 28.84
N SER A 52 2.00 8.91 27.66
CA SER A 52 0.60 9.16 27.33
C SER A 52 -0.31 7.92 27.30
N HIS A 53 0.19 6.70 27.06
CA HIS A 53 -0.62 5.47 27.10
C HIS A 53 0.09 4.32 27.85
N PRO A 54 0.18 4.41 29.19
CA PRO A 54 0.78 3.35 30.01
C PRO A 54 0.12 1.99 29.75
N GLY A 55 0.92 0.96 29.53
CA GLY A 55 0.44 -0.41 29.29
C GLY A 55 0.15 -0.74 27.83
N THR A 56 0.29 0.22 26.90
CA THR A 56 0.21 -0.09 25.46
C THR A 56 1.41 -0.92 25.05
N GLU A 57 1.14 -2.11 24.50
CA GLU A 57 2.16 -2.95 23.87
C GLU A 57 2.53 -2.36 22.50
N VAL A 58 3.80 -2.03 22.32
CA VAL A 58 4.32 -1.48 21.06
C VAL A 58 5.31 -2.47 20.48
N THR A 59 4.96 -3.05 19.32
CA THR A 59 5.86 -3.92 18.56
C THR A 59 6.46 -3.14 17.39
N VAL A 60 7.77 -2.93 17.41
CA VAL A 60 8.52 -2.42 16.25
C VAL A 60 8.97 -3.60 15.41
N LEU A 61 8.44 -3.72 14.20
CA LEU A 61 8.80 -4.80 13.27
C LEU A 61 10.10 -4.44 12.54
N ASP A 62 11.20 -4.93 13.09
CA ASP A 62 12.57 -4.76 12.55
C ASP A 62 12.83 -5.75 11.41
N LEU A 63 12.10 -5.55 10.31
CA LEU A 63 12.23 -6.35 9.10
C LEU A 63 12.77 -5.46 7.98
N PHE A 64 13.73 -5.99 7.22
CA PHE A 64 14.31 -5.32 6.06
C PHE A 64 15.18 -4.08 6.39
N ASP A 65 15.98 -4.14 7.45
CA ASP A 65 16.87 -3.03 7.81
C ASP A 65 17.96 -2.71 6.78
N ARG A 66 18.40 -1.45 6.79
CA ARG A 66 19.52 -0.94 6.00
C ARG A 66 19.30 -1.25 4.51
N GLY A 67 20.21 -1.97 3.86
CA GLY A 67 20.12 -2.31 2.45
C GLY A 67 18.97 -3.25 2.08
N ALA A 68 18.38 -3.96 3.04
CA ALA A 68 17.26 -4.86 2.76
C ALA A 68 15.94 -4.11 2.48
N SER A 69 15.84 -2.83 2.87
CA SER A 69 14.71 -1.93 2.58
C SER A 69 14.56 -1.62 1.08
N LEU A 70 15.55 -1.99 0.27
CA LEU A 70 15.55 -1.82 -1.19
C LEU A 70 15.04 -3.06 -1.94
N ARG A 71 14.65 -4.11 -1.21
CA ARG A 71 13.99 -5.26 -1.83
C ARG A 71 12.65 -4.85 -2.44
N PRO A 72 12.17 -5.57 -3.48
CA PRO A 72 10.88 -5.29 -4.08
C PRO A 72 9.77 -5.20 -3.02
N LEU A 73 8.91 -4.18 -3.12
CA LEU A 73 7.89 -3.91 -2.10
C LEU A 73 7.01 -5.14 -1.80
N TRP A 74 6.66 -5.93 -2.81
CA TRP A 74 5.86 -7.15 -2.61
C TRP A 74 6.57 -8.24 -1.78
N VAL A 75 7.90 -8.29 -1.82
CA VAL A 75 8.68 -9.16 -0.92
C VAL A 75 8.61 -8.65 0.51
N GLN A 76 8.65 -7.33 0.70
CA GLN A 76 8.51 -6.71 2.01
C GLN A 76 7.10 -6.93 2.57
N VAL A 77 6.06 -6.68 1.77
CA VAL A 77 4.66 -6.93 2.13
C VAL A 77 4.46 -8.36 2.61
N GLU A 78 4.98 -9.35 1.89
CA GLU A 78 4.87 -10.75 2.32
C GLU A 78 5.62 -11.03 3.63
N GLY A 79 6.80 -10.42 3.84
CA GLY A 79 7.54 -10.54 5.09
C GLY A 79 6.79 -9.94 6.28
N PHE A 80 6.31 -8.70 6.13
CA PHE A 80 5.52 -8.03 7.16
C PHE A 80 4.18 -8.74 7.41
N ARG A 81 3.54 -9.32 6.37
CA ARG A 81 2.31 -10.10 6.52
C ARG A 81 2.51 -11.27 7.48
N ARG A 82 3.61 -12.01 7.33
CA ARG A 82 3.95 -13.16 8.20
C ARG A 82 4.24 -12.74 9.63
N ALA A 83 4.88 -11.59 9.82
CA ALA A 83 5.18 -11.06 11.14
C ALA A 83 3.95 -10.47 11.84
N LEU A 84 3.06 -9.82 11.09
CA LEU A 84 1.87 -9.17 11.61
C LEU A 84 0.75 -10.16 11.96
N ALA A 85 0.62 -11.25 11.20
CA ALA A 85 -0.42 -12.26 11.41
C ALA A 85 -0.52 -12.80 12.86
N PRO A 86 0.57 -13.27 13.51
CA PRO A 86 0.48 -13.74 14.90
C PRO A 86 0.16 -12.64 15.90
N ILE A 87 0.60 -11.39 15.64
CA ILE A 87 0.29 -10.24 16.50
C ILE A 87 -1.22 -9.97 16.47
N MET A 88 -1.79 -9.90 15.26
CA MET A 88 -3.23 -9.70 15.07
C MET A 88 -4.05 -10.85 15.66
N ALA A 89 -3.59 -12.10 15.53
CA ALA A 89 -4.27 -13.26 16.11
C ALA A 89 -4.33 -13.22 17.65
N ASN A 90 -3.35 -12.60 18.29
CA ASN A 90 -3.30 -12.46 19.75
C ASN A 90 -3.98 -11.18 20.27
N ALA A 91 -4.31 -10.23 19.39
CA ALA A 91 -4.93 -8.97 19.75
C ALA A 91 -6.46 -9.06 19.61
N ALA A 92 -7.14 -9.40 20.72
CA ALA A 92 -8.60 -9.59 20.75
C ALA A 92 -9.37 -8.34 20.28
N ASP A 93 -8.90 -7.15 20.67
CA ASP A 93 -9.53 -5.86 20.34
C ASP A 93 -8.99 -5.24 19.04
N GLY A 94 -8.11 -5.95 18.34
CA GLY A 94 -7.45 -5.46 17.14
C GLY A 94 -6.16 -4.70 17.43
N VAL A 95 -5.56 -4.14 16.37
CA VAL A 95 -4.27 -3.44 16.43
C VAL A 95 -4.33 -2.10 15.72
N HIS A 96 -3.42 -1.18 16.07
CA HIS A 96 -3.13 0.00 15.27
C HIS A 96 -1.85 -0.21 14.46
N LEU A 97 -1.83 0.30 13.23
CA LEU A 97 -0.63 0.29 12.39
C LEU A 97 -0.12 1.72 12.22
N LEU A 98 1.19 1.90 12.37
CA LEU A 98 1.88 3.14 12.01
C LEU A 98 2.92 2.82 10.94
N GLY A 99 2.70 3.33 9.73
CA GLY A 99 3.62 3.19 8.60
C GLY A 99 4.33 4.52 8.33
N TYR A 100 5.62 4.60 8.65
CA TYR A 100 6.45 5.77 8.37
C TYR A 100 7.11 5.66 6.99
N SER A 101 7.07 6.76 6.21
CA SER A 101 7.72 6.84 4.89
C SER A 101 7.29 5.68 3.97
N GLN A 102 8.22 4.90 3.40
CA GLN A 102 7.90 3.71 2.60
C GLN A 102 6.99 2.70 3.33
N GLY A 103 7.09 2.61 4.66
CA GLY A 103 6.26 1.75 5.49
C GLY A 103 4.76 2.00 5.32
N GLY A 104 4.33 3.24 5.01
CA GLY A 104 2.92 3.53 4.75
C GLY A 104 2.38 2.85 3.48
N LEU A 105 3.22 2.65 2.45
CA LEU A 105 2.83 1.89 1.25
C LEU A 105 2.72 0.40 1.55
N ILE A 106 3.65 -0.13 2.37
CA ILE A 106 3.64 -1.52 2.81
C ILE A 106 2.38 -1.79 3.65
N CYS A 107 2.08 -0.95 4.64
CA CYS A 107 0.86 -1.06 5.44
C CYS A 107 -0.41 -1.00 4.59
N ARG A 108 -0.50 -0.06 3.63
CA ARG A 108 -1.66 -0.01 2.73
C ARG A 108 -1.81 -1.28 1.89
N ALA A 109 -0.70 -1.84 1.39
CA ALA A 109 -0.72 -3.09 0.63
C ALA A 109 -1.12 -4.29 1.51
N LEU A 110 -0.64 -4.35 2.76
CA LEU A 110 -1.06 -5.35 3.75
C LEU A 110 -2.57 -5.30 3.96
N LEU A 111 -3.12 -4.12 4.27
CA LEU A 111 -4.55 -3.94 4.49
C LEU A 111 -5.38 -4.31 3.26
N ALA A 112 -4.90 -3.99 2.06
CA ALA A 112 -5.55 -4.39 0.82
C ALA A 112 -5.52 -5.92 0.59
N THR A 113 -4.49 -6.62 1.06
CA THR A 113 -4.26 -8.04 0.71
C THR A 113 -4.55 -9.03 1.85
N MET A 114 -4.84 -8.55 3.06
CA MET A 114 -5.16 -9.37 4.23
C MET A 114 -6.67 -9.29 4.54
N PRO A 115 -7.51 -10.19 3.99
CA PRO A 115 -8.97 -10.10 4.15
C PRO A 115 -9.46 -10.28 5.60
N ASP A 116 -8.61 -10.85 6.46
CA ASP A 116 -8.85 -11.20 7.85
C ASP A 116 -8.19 -10.26 8.87
N HIS A 117 -7.59 -9.15 8.42
CA HIS A 117 -6.98 -8.21 9.35
C HIS A 117 -8.02 -7.61 10.32
N ASN A 118 -7.56 -7.32 11.55
CA ASN A 118 -8.32 -6.65 12.62
C ASN A 118 -7.72 -5.27 12.96
N VAL A 119 -7.07 -4.63 11.99
CA VAL A 119 -6.51 -3.28 12.16
C VAL A 119 -7.63 -2.26 12.34
N HIS A 120 -7.56 -1.50 13.44
CA HIS A 120 -8.50 -0.43 13.79
C HIS A 120 -8.10 0.88 13.11
N SER A 121 -6.95 1.44 13.48
CA SER A 121 -6.42 2.69 12.93
C SER A 121 -5.17 2.40 12.13
N PHE A 122 -5.11 2.91 10.90
CA PHE A 122 -3.89 2.97 10.12
C PHE A 122 -3.40 4.42 10.03
N ILE A 123 -2.25 4.68 10.65
CA ILE A 123 -1.56 5.96 10.65
C ILE A 123 -0.44 5.92 9.60
N SER A 124 -0.65 6.66 8.52
CA SER A 124 0.30 6.85 7.43
C SER A 124 1.12 8.12 7.70
N LEU A 125 2.33 7.95 8.22
CA LEU A 125 3.21 9.04 8.64
C LEU A 125 4.22 9.38 7.55
N ALA A 126 4.02 10.51 6.86
CA ALA A 126 4.88 11.04 5.81
C ALA A 126 5.21 10.02 4.70
N ALA A 127 4.22 9.21 4.32
CA ALA A 127 4.38 8.18 3.30
C ALA A 127 4.13 8.73 1.89
N PRO A 128 4.80 8.26 0.83
CA PRO A 128 4.50 8.66 -0.54
C PRO A 128 3.29 7.88 -1.07
N GLN A 129 2.08 8.13 -0.55
CA GLN A 129 0.90 7.30 -0.83
C GLN A 129 0.49 7.27 -2.31
N MET A 130 0.72 8.37 -3.05
CA MET A 130 0.53 8.46 -4.50
C MET A 130 1.83 8.27 -5.30
N GLY A 131 2.93 7.94 -4.63
CA GLY A 131 4.26 7.78 -5.22
C GLY A 131 5.17 8.98 -4.96
N GLN A 132 6.34 8.95 -5.59
CA GLN A 132 7.40 9.94 -5.45
C GLN A 132 7.84 10.39 -6.85
N TYR A 133 8.03 11.68 -7.04
CA TYR A 133 8.54 12.30 -8.27
C TYR A 133 9.41 13.52 -7.94
N GLY A 134 10.69 13.48 -8.30
CA GLY A 134 11.63 14.58 -8.11
C GLY A 134 13.03 14.12 -7.69
N ASP A 135 14.03 14.96 -7.92
CA ASP A 135 15.42 14.70 -7.56
C ASP A 135 15.67 15.11 -6.10
N THR A 136 15.69 14.15 -5.17
CA THR A 136 16.25 14.37 -3.82
C THR A 136 17.60 13.68 -3.70
N ASP A 137 18.49 14.19 -2.84
CA ASP A 137 19.82 13.59 -2.63
C ASP A 137 19.72 12.12 -2.17
N TYR A 138 18.64 11.79 -1.45
CA TYR A 138 18.28 10.42 -1.08
C TYR A 138 17.85 9.56 -2.29
N LEU A 139 17.06 10.13 -3.22
CA LEU A 139 16.60 9.41 -4.42
C LEU A 139 17.74 9.16 -5.42
N LYS A 140 18.68 10.10 -5.57
CA LYS A 140 19.90 9.93 -6.38
C LYS A 140 20.78 8.79 -5.88
N TRP A 141 20.84 8.59 -4.55
CA TRP A 141 21.57 7.50 -3.93
C TRP A 141 20.86 6.13 -4.14
N LEU A 142 19.53 6.09 -4.12
CA LEU A 142 18.75 4.84 -4.18
C LEU A 142 18.32 4.36 -5.56
N PHE A 143 18.02 5.27 -6.49
CA PHE A 143 17.41 4.91 -7.78
C PHE A 143 18.14 5.59 -8.95
N PRO A 144 19.32 5.09 -9.37
CA PRO A 144 20.13 5.74 -10.40
C PRO A 144 19.53 5.74 -11.82
N ARG A 145 18.45 4.99 -12.09
CA ARG A 145 17.79 4.95 -13.41
C ARG A 145 16.28 4.77 -13.32
N HIS A 146 15.58 5.55 -14.14
CA HIS A 146 14.13 5.65 -14.23
C HIS A 146 13.43 4.31 -14.52
N MET A 147 12.36 4.03 -13.76
CA MET A 147 11.40 2.98 -14.11
C MET A 147 10.00 3.60 -14.22
N LYS A 148 9.53 3.80 -15.45
CA LYS A 148 8.11 4.03 -15.73
C LYS A 148 7.45 2.68 -16.02
N SER A 149 6.37 2.39 -15.30
CA SER A 149 5.40 1.37 -15.71
C SER A 149 3.99 1.86 -15.36
N ASN A 150 3.22 2.20 -16.39
CA ASN A 150 1.86 2.73 -16.31
C ASN A 150 0.78 1.63 -16.20
N LEU A 151 1.13 0.42 -15.73
CA LEU A 151 0.20 -0.72 -15.72
C LEU A 151 -0.97 -0.52 -14.75
N TYR A 152 -0.75 0.21 -13.65
CA TYR A 152 -1.81 0.48 -12.65
C TYR A 152 -2.93 1.37 -13.22
N ARG A 153 -2.62 2.30 -14.14
CA ARG A 153 -3.60 3.24 -14.70
C ARG A 153 -4.69 2.55 -15.54
N LEU A 154 -4.41 1.38 -16.11
CA LEU A 154 -5.36 0.64 -16.94
C LEU A 154 -6.43 -0.07 -16.08
N CYS A 155 -6.02 -0.67 -14.96
CA CYS A 155 -6.92 -1.38 -14.04
C CYS A 155 -7.86 -0.43 -13.27
N TYR A 156 -7.53 0.87 -13.24
CA TYR A 156 -8.29 1.93 -12.58
C TYR A 156 -9.25 2.68 -13.53
N THR A 157 -9.76 1.99 -14.57
CA THR A 157 -10.82 2.53 -15.45
C THR A 157 -12.03 1.60 -15.46
N PRO A 158 -13.25 2.11 -15.75
CA PRO A 158 -14.46 1.26 -15.85
C PRO A 158 -14.34 0.14 -16.90
N LEU A 159 -13.57 0.34 -17.97
CA LEU A 159 -13.30 -0.68 -19.00
C LEU A 159 -12.32 -1.76 -18.54
N GLY A 160 -11.38 -1.42 -17.64
CA GLY A 160 -10.46 -2.39 -17.04
C GLY A 160 -11.17 -3.42 -16.16
N GLN A 161 -12.28 -3.04 -15.53
CA GLN A 161 -13.06 -3.87 -14.59
C GLN A 161 -13.66 -5.15 -15.19
N GLY A 162 -13.68 -5.29 -16.52
CA GLY A 162 -14.18 -6.49 -17.23
C GLY A 162 -13.18 -7.65 -17.34
N VAL A 163 -11.97 -7.54 -16.79
CA VAL A 163 -10.92 -8.58 -16.81
C VAL A 163 -10.87 -9.29 -15.44
N SER A 164 -10.72 -10.63 -15.39
CA SER A 164 -10.76 -11.43 -14.13
C SER A 164 -9.82 -10.95 -13.02
N ILE A 165 -8.72 -10.28 -13.43
CA ILE A 165 -7.75 -9.60 -12.58
C ILE A 165 -8.42 -8.50 -11.74
N CYS A 166 -9.40 -7.76 -12.25
CA CYS A 166 -10.08 -6.68 -11.53
C CYS A 166 -10.99 -7.13 -10.38
N ASN A 167 -11.36 -8.41 -10.29
CA ASN A 167 -12.00 -8.95 -9.08
C ASN A 167 -11.10 -8.78 -7.85
N TYR A 168 -9.77 -8.92 -8.01
CA TYR A 168 -8.82 -8.65 -6.93
C TYR A 168 -8.91 -7.20 -6.42
N TRP A 169 -9.25 -6.23 -7.26
CA TRP A 169 -9.35 -4.83 -6.85
C TRP A 169 -10.59 -4.55 -6.01
N ASN A 170 -11.73 -5.18 -6.32
CA ASN A 170 -12.91 -5.13 -5.45
C ASN A 170 -12.64 -5.78 -4.10
N ASP A 171 -11.92 -6.91 -4.08
CA ASP A 171 -11.47 -7.54 -2.85
C ASP A 171 -10.51 -6.63 -2.07
N TRP A 172 -9.57 -5.95 -2.72
CA TRP A 172 -8.63 -5.03 -2.07
C TRP A 172 -9.30 -3.81 -1.47
N LYS A 173 -10.25 -3.22 -2.19
CA LYS A 173 -11.09 -2.14 -1.64
C LYS A 173 -11.87 -2.63 -0.42
N ARG A 174 -12.53 -3.79 -0.53
CA ARG A 174 -13.29 -4.37 0.59
C ARG A 174 -12.40 -4.62 1.80
N ASN A 175 -11.20 -5.14 1.59
CA ASN A 175 -10.25 -5.42 2.67
C ASN A 175 -9.78 -4.12 3.32
N LEU A 176 -9.33 -3.13 2.54
CA LEU A 176 -8.90 -1.84 3.08
C LEU A 176 -10.02 -1.14 3.88
N LEU A 177 -11.27 -1.23 3.42
CA LEU A 177 -12.44 -0.66 4.09
C LEU A 177 -12.85 -1.35 5.41
N ARG A 178 -12.12 -2.38 5.85
CA ARG A 178 -12.28 -3.00 7.18
C ARG A 178 -11.65 -2.17 8.31
N ILE A 179 -10.73 -1.26 7.99
CA ILE A 179 -10.19 -0.33 8.99
C ILE A 179 -11.29 0.63 9.46
N GLN A 180 -11.19 1.07 10.71
CA GLN A 180 -12.07 2.10 11.26
C GLN A 180 -11.53 3.49 11.00
N SER A 181 -10.21 3.68 10.87
CA SER A 181 -9.65 4.99 10.60
C SER A 181 -8.40 4.92 9.74
N LEU A 182 -8.31 5.83 8.77
CA LEU A 182 -7.12 6.13 8.00
C LEU A 182 -6.66 7.54 8.35
N VAL A 183 -5.48 7.66 8.94
CA VAL A 183 -4.90 8.94 9.36
C VAL A 183 -3.71 9.28 8.48
N LEU A 184 -3.79 10.39 7.76
CA LEU A 184 -2.78 10.84 6.82
C LEU A 184 -2.01 12.02 7.41
N ILE A 185 -0.70 11.85 7.57
CA ILE A 185 0.16 12.87 8.17
C ILE A 185 1.28 13.22 7.20
N GLY A 186 1.53 14.52 6.98
CA GLY A 186 2.61 15.02 6.13
C GLY A 186 2.70 16.54 6.22
N GLY A 187 3.59 17.16 5.46
CA GLY A 187 3.76 18.61 5.54
C GLY A 187 4.69 19.22 4.50
N PRO A 188 4.60 20.53 4.28
CA PRO A 188 5.34 21.22 3.23
C PRO A 188 6.87 21.19 3.39
N ASP A 189 7.35 21.14 4.63
CA ASP A 189 8.78 21.19 4.96
C ASP A 189 9.42 19.80 5.10
N ASP A 190 8.73 18.73 4.66
CA ASP A 190 9.23 17.36 4.73
C ASP A 190 10.61 17.21 4.07
N GLY A 191 10.79 17.80 2.89
CA GLY A 191 12.09 17.87 2.21
C GLY A 191 12.58 16.57 1.57
N VAL A 192 11.84 15.47 1.66
CA VAL A 192 12.15 14.20 0.98
C VAL A 192 11.01 13.75 0.07
N ILE A 193 9.78 13.77 0.55
CA ILE A 193 8.60 13.39 -0.23
C ILE A 193 8.26 14.50 -1.22
N THR A 194 8.12 14.14 -2.49
CA THR A 194 7.90 15.08 -3.59
C THR A 194 6.86 14.51 -4.56
N PRO A 195 5.72 15.20 -4.77
CA PRO A 195 5.26 16.34 -3.99
C PRO A 195 4.93 15.89 -2.54
N TRP A 196 5.15 16.73 -1.54
CA TRP A 196 4.86 16.36 -0.13
C TRP A 196 3.39 16.00 0.09
N GLN A 197 2.50 16.56 -0.74
CA GLN A 197 1.07 16.24 -0.76
C GLN A 197 0.80 14.76 -1.06
N SER A 198 1.77 14.01 -1.60
CA SER A 198 1.68 12.55 -1.75
C SER A 198 1.34 11.85 -0.43
N SER A 199 1.73 12.40 0.71
CA SER A 199 1.33 11.90 2.03
C SER A 199 -0.15 12.05 2.36
N LEU A 200 -0.83 12.96 1.68
CA LEU A 200 -2.27 13.21 1.78
C LEU A 200 -3.00 12.77 0.51
N PHE A 201 -2.44 11.82 -0.24
CA PHE A 201 -2.92 11.36 -1.55
C PHE A 201 -3.01 12.45 -2.63
N GLY A 202 -2.36 13.60 -2.48
CA GLY A 202 -2.16 14.59 -3.55
C GLY A 202 -1.06 14.19 -4.52
N PHE A 203 -1.15 14.56 -5.79
CA PHE A 203 -0.08 14.27 -6.76
C PHE A 203 -0.07 15.20 -7.97
N TYR A 204 1.02 15.18 -8.73
CA TYR A 204 1.14 15.91 -9.98
C TYR A 204 0.17 15.41 -11.07
N ASP A 205 -0.40 16.35 -11.81
CA ASP A 205 -1.07 16.08 -13.07
C ASP A 205 -0.09 16.06 -14.27
N ALA A 206 -0.65 15.99 -15.48
CA ALA A 206 0.16 15.94 -16.70
C ALA A 206 0.99 17.22 -16.95
N ASN A 207 0.63 18.34 -16.32
CA ASN A 207 1.32 19.62 -16.42
C ASN A 207 2.21 19.89 -15.20
N GLU A 208 2.52 18.86 -14.40
CA GLU A 208 3.29 18.97 -13.15
C GLU A 208 2.66 19.95 -12.13
N THR A 209 1.35 20.16 -12.22
CA THR A 209 0.60 20.91 -11.20
C THR A 209 0.10 19.95 -10.14
N VAL A 210 0.34 20.25 -8.86
CA VAL A 210 -0.13 19.40 -7.76
C VAL A 210 -1.66 19.48 -7.66
N GLN A 211 -2.31 18.33 -7.75
CA GLN A 211 -3.73 18.15 -7.50
C GLN A 211 -3.94 17.50 -6.14
N GLU A 212 -4.88 18.04 -5.38
CA GLU A 212 -5.32 17.46 -4.11
C GLU A 212 -6.03 16.12 -4.32
N MET A 213 -6.11 15.30 -3.27
CA MET A 213 -6.75 13.98 -3.31
C MET A 213 -8.14 14.00 -3.97
N ARG A 214 -8.99 14.96 -3.60
CA ARG A 214 -10.39 15.03 -4.06
C ARG A 214 -10.56 15.34 -5.55
N ALA A 215 -9.53 15.89 -6.19
CA ALA A 215 -9.53 16.19 -7.63
C ALA A 215 -9.11 14.98 -8.48
N GLN A 216 -8.56 13.93 -7.87
CA GLN A 216 -7.96 12.81 -8.59
C GLN A 216 -8.94 11.65 -8.83
N ALA A 217 -8.72 10.93 -9.94
CA ALA A 217 -9.54 9.79 -10.34
C ALA A 217 -9.66 8.72 -9.25
N VAL A 218 -8.58 8.44 -8.50
CA VAL A 218 -8.57 7.44 -7.42
C VAL A 218 -9.59 7.72 -6.32
N TYR A 219 -9.84 9.00 -6.04
CA TYR A 219 -10.86 9.43 -5.08
C TYR A 219 -12.24 9.52 -5.75
N LEU A 220 -12.32 10.17 -6.93
CA LEU A 220 -13.60 10.38 -7.63
C LEU A 220 -14.31 9.06 -7.94
N GLN A 221 -13.55 8.04 -8.35
CA GLN A 221 -14.03 6.70 -8.64
C GLN A 221 -14.07 5.79 -7.40
N ASP A 222 -13.65 6.30 -6.25
CA ASP A 222 -13.56 5.57 -4.99
C ASP A 222 -12.84 4.22 -5.13
N THR A 223 -11.73 4.21 -5.86
CA THR A 223 -11.08 3.01 -6.40
C THR A 223 -10.70 2.01 -5.32
N PHE A 224 -10.25 2.50 -4.17
CA PHE A 224 -9.88 1.69 -3.01
C PHE A 224 -10.51 2.22 -1.71
N GLY A 225 -11.57 3.03 -1.80
CA GLY A 225 -12.39 3.38 -0.64
C GLY A 225 -12.08 4.72 0.05
N LEU A 226 -11.24 5.59 -0.51
CA LEU A 226 -10.96 6.91 0.12
C LEU A 226 -12.21 7.78 0.28
N LYS A 227 -13.05 7.83 -0.75
CA LYS A 227 -14.30 8.60 -0.71
C LYS A 227 -15.30 7.95 0.25
N THR A 228 -15.30 6.61 0.32
CA THR A 228 -16.08 5.88 1.32
C THR A 228 -15.62 6.15 2.76
N LEU A 229 -14.31 6.12 3.04
CA LEU A 229 -13.75 6.42 4.36
C LEU A 229 -14.06 7.86 4.78
N GLU A 230 -13.90 8.81 3.86
CA GLU A 230 -14.25 10.21 4.14
C GLU A 230 -15.75 10.38 4.45
N ALA A 231 -16.62 9.73 3.68
CA ALA A 231 -18.07 9.79 3.91
C ALA A 231 -18.50 9.19 5.27
N ARG A 232 -17.71 8.26 5.82
CA ARG A 232 -17.93 7.69 7.17
C ARG A 232 -17.42 8.58 8.30
N GLY A 233 -16.56 9.55 7.99
CA GLY A 233 -15.80 10.30 9.00
C GLY A 233 -14.50 9.61 9.43
N ASP A 234 -14.11 8.54 8.74
CA ASP A 234 -12.99 7.66 9.08
C ASP A 234 -11.66 8.08 8.41
N LEU A 235 -11.67 9.15 7.63
CA LEU A 235 -10.48 9.69 6.96
C LEU A 235 -9.98 10.96 7.67
N GLY A 236 -8.93 10.83 8.47
CA GLY A 236 -8.26 11.93 9.16
C GLY A 236 -7.08 12.48 8.36
N GLY A 237 -6.88 13.80 8.39
CA GLY A 237 -5.73 14.48 7.78
C GLY A 237 -5.03 15.42 8.77
N CYS A 238 -3.70 15.36 8.85
CA CYS A 238 -2.88 16.24 9.67
C CYS A 238 -1.71 16.80 8.85
N ALA A 239 -1.88 18.02 8.32
CA ALA A 239 -0.81 18.74 7.64
C ALA A 239 -0.02 19.57 8.67
N VAL A 240 1.29 19.32 8.79
CA VAL A 240 2.13 19.99 9.80
C VAL A 240 3.32 20.68 9.13
N PRO A 241 3.40 22.03 9.14
CA PRO A 241 4.59 22.73 8.66
C PRO A 241 5.76 22.63 9.64
N GLY A 242 6.97 22.90 9.17
CA GLY A 242 8.19 22.98 9.97
C GLY A 242 8.77 21.63 10.44
N VAL A 243 8.31 20.51 9.87
CA VAL A 243 8.78 19.17 10.22
C VAL A 243 9.50 18.55 9.02
N GLY A 244 10.81 18.39 9.14
CA GLY A 244 11.62 17.64 8.16
C GLY A 244 11.37 16.14 8.25
N HIS A 245 11.62 15.41 7.15
CA HIS A 245 11.24 14.00 7.00
C HIS A 245 11.71 13.12 8.16
N THR A 246 12.97 13.24 8.57
CA THR A 246 13.57 12.45 9.66
C THR A 246 13.04 12.79 11.06
N ALA A 247 12.27 13.88 11.20
CA ALA A 247 11.74 14.34 12.47
C ALA A 247 10.29 13.90 12.72
N TRP A 248 9.57 13.35 11.73
CA TRP A 248 8.15 13.03 11.87
C TRP A 248 7.82 12.10 13.04
N HIS A 249 8.64 11.06 13.25
CA HIS A 249 8.43 10.07 14.31
C HIS A 249 9.07 10.47 15.65
N SER A 250 9.81 11.58 15.72
CA SER A 250 10.48 12.08 16.93
C SER A 250 9.95 13.45 17.38
N ASN A 251 9.01 14.02 16.64
CA ASN A 251 8.38 15.29 16.97
C ASN A 251 7.19 15.07 17.92
N ARG A 252 7.32 15.55 19.16
CA ARG A 252 6.28 15.43 20.18
C ARG A 252 4.96 16.10 19.77
N SER A 253 5.01 17.26 19.10
CA SER A 253 3.79 17.95 18.68
C SER A 253 3.02 17.14 17.64
N VAL A 254 3.72 16.52 16.69
CA VAL A 254 3.12 15.59 15.72
C VAL A 254 2.47 14.43 16.44
N TYR A 255 3.16 13.82 17.41
CA TYR A 255 2.59 12.72 18.18
C TYR A 255 1.31 13.13 18.92
N GLU A 256 1.36 14.19 19.73
CA GLU A 256 0.25 14.60 20.60
C GLU A 256 -1.01 15.03 19.83
N HIS A 257 -0.83 15.67 18.67
CA HIS A 257 -1.93 16.27 17.91
C HIS A 257 -2.40 15.42 16.72
N CYS A 258 -1.50 14.67 16.07
CA CYS A 258 -1.83 13.92 14.86
C CYS A 258 -1.93 12.41 15.07
N ILE A 259 -1.22 11.84 16.05
CA ILE A 259 -1.11 10.38 16.23
C ILE A 259 -1.95 9.92 17.42
N ARG A 260 -1.69 10.48 18.60
CA ARG A 260 -2.29 10.11 19.87
C ARG A 260 -3.83 10.02 19.84
N PRO A 261 -4.58 10.96 19.21
CA PRO A 261 -6.04 10.89 19.19
C PRO A 261 -6.63 9.64 18.52
N TRP A 262 -5.81 8.88 17.77
CA TRP A 262 -6.22 7.73 16.98
C TRP A 262 -5.70 6.38 17.52
N LEU A 263 -4.99 6.42 18.66
CA LEU A 263 -4.53 5.24 19.40
C LEU A 263 -5.48 5.03 20.58
N THR A 264 -6.44 4.12 20.42
CA THR A 264 -7.57 3.90 21.34
C THR A 264 -7.50 2.54 22.00
#